data_AF-A0A947HCQ5-F1
#
_entry.id   AF-A0A947HCQ5-F1
#
_cell.length_a   1.000
_cell.length_b   1.000
_cell.length_c   1.000
_cell.angle_alpha   90.00
_cell.angle_beta   90.00
_cell.angle_gamma   90.00
#
_symmetry.space_group_name_H-M   'P 1'
#
loop_
_entity.id
_entity.type
_entity.pdbx_description
1 polymer ?
#
loop_
_entity_poly.entity_id
_entity_poly.type
_entity_poly.pdbx_seq_one_letter_code
_entity_poly.pdbx_strand_id
1 'polypeptide(L)'
;MFKHFDALKELQSQSSQFKHKRSEESDRHFQQGIQLLQMAVAQKFSNPNTLGDAADAIALALKFNTQNPELYAVMGYLLILVEDFYQALRFLRAALKLAPDDQQAQSLLHYAQAQMMQMPKPGSVVQPEANNPVLFSNTQDLDYDDLYDQVEKVIQTQVLQLMQDALPYDKPTKDRAFYLKLEQTVMSLENQYQQITDNIQIVDQEIETSDLKNQLKPMESRLKQYKTCLQACEAFQELDTQINVLEKEVLELNQQLKTELSQFQLSAIDSALEAIMDTCDTLADRLDGLEKQGYSIASLEEIYAQVVSHIEKLNESYDDASAKNQH
;
A
#
# COMPACT_ATOMS: atom_id res chain seq x y z
N MET A 1 22.14 22.62 -30.48
CA MET A 1 22.23 21.15 -30.60
C MET A 1 23.37 20.55 -29.75
N PHE A 2 24.62 21.05 -29.80
CA PHE A 2 25.73 20.50 -28.99
C PHE A 2 25.57 20.64 -27.45
N LYS A 3 24.95 21.73 -26.94
CA LYS A 3 24.77 21.94 -25.49
C LYS A 3 23.84 20.92 -24.78
N HIS A 4 22.95 20.24 -25.51
CA HIS A 4 22.07 19.22 -24.92
C HIS A 4 22.76 17.87 -24.73
N PHE A 5 23.82 17.59 -25.50
CA PHE A 5 24.56 16.34 -25.42
C PHE A 5 25.48 16.29 -24.20
N ASP A 6 26.02 17.44 -23.79
CA ASP A 6 26.85 17.57 -22.60
C ASP A 6 26.03 17.40 -21.31
N ALA A 7 24.79 17.92 -21.27
CA ALA A 7 23.87 17.75 -20.14
C ALA A 7 23.45 16.27 -19.93
N LEU A 8 23.25 15.50 -21.01
CA LEU A 8 22.94 14.07 -20.93
C LEU A 8 24.12 13.24 -20.42
N LYS A 9 25.35 13.57 -20.84
CA LYS A 9 26.56 12.93 -20.30
C LYS A 9 26.77 13.24 -18.83
N GLU A 10 26.48 14.47 -18.40
CA GLU A 10 26.56 14.86 -17.00
C GLU A 10 25.53 14.09 -16.15
N LEU A 11 24.27 13.99 -16.60
CA LEU A 11 23.23 13.18 -15.93
C LEU A 11 23.58 11.69 -15.89
N GLN A 12 24.16 11.12 -16.95
CA GLN A 12 24.58 9.73 -16.98
C GLN A 12 25.75 9.48 -16.00
N SER A 13 26.71 10.40 -15.93
CA SER A 13 27.81 10.35 -14.98
C SER A 13 27.33 10.46 -13.53
N GLN A 14 26.41 11.38 -13.25
CA GLN A 14 25.77 11.53 -11.93
C GLN A 14 24.97 10.29 -11.56
N SER A 15 24.18 9.74 -12.47
CA SER A 15 23.42 8.48 -12.27
C SER A 15 24.35 7.32 -11.91
N SER A 16 25.49 7.19 -12.60
CA SER A 16 26.49 6.16 -12.28
C SER A 16 27.12 6.33 -10.90
N GLN A 17 27.43 7.58 -10.50
CA GLN A 17 27.95 7.89 -9.17
C GLN A 17 26.90 7.61 -8.08
N PHE A 18 25.62 7.93 -8.31
CA PHE A 18 24.55 7.62 -7.37
C PHE A 18 24.31 6.11 -7.24
N LYS A 19 24.39 5.35 -8.34
CA LYS A 19 24.32 3.88 -8.29
C LYS A 19 25.47 3.29 -7.48
N HIS A 20 26.69 3.79 -7.68
CA HIS A 20 27.85 3.30 -6.94
C HIS A 20 27.74 3.59 -5.44
N LYS A 21 27.40 4.84 -5.06
CA LYS A 21 27.19 5.22 -3.65
C LYS A 21 26.08 4.42 -2.98
N ARG A 22 24.98 4.16 -3.68
CA ARG A 22 23.88 3.32 -3.16
C ARG A 22 24.35 1.88 -2.94
N SER A 23 25.17 1.33 -3.83
CA SER A 23 25.77 0.00 -3.64
C SER A 23 26.66 -0.01 -2.40
N GLU A 24 27.56 0.96 -2.26
CA GLU A 24 28.49 1.03 -1.11
C GLU A 24 27.76 1.17 0.24
N GLU A 25 26.71 2.00 0.30
CA GLU A 25 25.89 2.16 1.50
C GLU A 25 25.12 0.88 1.83
N SER A 26 24.57 0.20 0.81
CA SER A 26 23.93 -1.10 0.98
C SER A 26 24.92 -2.13 1.54
N ASP A 27 26.12 -2.21 0.97
CA ASP A 27 27.16 -3.15 1.39
C ASP A 27 27.60 -2.88 2.83
N ARG A 28 27.76 -1.61 3.20
CA ARG A 28 28.11 -1.21 4.58
C ARG A 28 27.06 -1.68 5.58
N HIS A 29 25.79 -1.40 5.33
CA HIS A 29 24.69 -1.82 6.19
C HIS A 29 24.52 -3.34 6.21
N PHE A 30 24.76 -4.01 5.08
CA PHE A 30 24.73 -5.47 5.00
C PHE A 30 25.80 -6.09 5.89
N GLN A 31 27.05 -5.63 5.78
CA GLN A 31 28.15 -6.13 6.61
C GLN A 31 27.88 -5.89 8.11
N GLN A 32 27.33 -4.73 8.46
CA GLN A 32 26.91 -4.45 9.84
C GLN A 32 25.83 -5.44 10.32
N GLY A 33 24.80 -5.69 9.52
CA GLY A 33 23.74 -6.65 9.85
C GLY A 33 24.27 -8.07 10.05
N ILE A 34 25.20 -8.51 9.19
CA ILE A 34 25.87 -9.81 9.33
C ILE A 34 26.72 -9.88 10.61
N GLN A 35 27.48 -8.84 10.95
CA GLN A 35 28.28 -8.80 12.18
C GLN A 35 27.39 -8.88 13.43
N LEU A 36 26.27 -8.15 13.45
CA LEU A 36 25.30 -8.18 14.55
C LEU A 36 24.67 -9.57 14.68
N LEU A 37 24.29 -10.19 13.56
CA LEU A 37 23.77 -11.55 13.56
C LEU A 37 24.80 -12.58 14.08
N GLN A 38 26.06 -12.49 13.63
CA GLN A 38 27.14 -13.34 14.14
C GLN A 38 27.36 -13.15 15.65
N MET A 39 27.27 -11.90 16.13
CA MET A 39 27.36 -11.60 17.56
C MET A 39 26.19 -12.20 18.33
N ALA A 40 24.95 -12.11 17.82
CA ALA A 40 23.78 -12.73 18.43
C ALA A 40 23.96 -14.26 18.53
N VAL A 41 24.44 -14.91 17.48
CA VAL A 41 24.75 -16.35 17.48
C VAL A 41 25.84 -16.70 18.49
N ALA A 42 26.94 -15.93 18.54
CA ALA A 42 28.03 -16.15 19.49
C ALA A 42 27.58 -16.02 20.95
N GLN A 43 26.64 -15.12 21.21
CA GLN A 43 26.01 -14.92 22.52
C GLN A 43 24.83 -15.86 22.78
N LYS A 44 24.59 -16.85 21.90
CA LYS A 44 23.43 -17.77 21.97
C LYS A 44 22.11 -17.03 22.15
N PHE A 45 21.96 -15.88 21.50
CA PHE A 45 20.77 -15.03 21.52
C PHE A 45 20.38 -14.53 22.92
N SER A 46 21.35 -14.40 23.83
CA SER A 46 21.09 -13.92 25.20
C SER A 46 20.57 -12.47 25.24
N ASN A 47 20.85 -11.68 24.20
CA ASN A 47 20.37 -10.30 24.07
C ASN A 47 19.36 -10.19 22.91
N PRO A 48 18.05 -10.00 23.20
CA PRO A 48 17.03 -9.90 22.16
C PRO A 48 17.21 -8.67 21.27
N ASN A 49 17.81 -7.59 21.78
CA ASN A 49 18.00 -6.35 21.03
C ASN A 49 18.95 -6.53 19.85
N THR A 50 19.93 -7.44 19.96
CA THR A 50 20.93 -7.65 18.91
C THR A 50 20.33 -8.21 17.62
N LEU A 51 19.27 -9.04 17.71
CA LEU A 51 18.53 -9.50 16.53
C LEU A 51 17.73 -8.37 15.88
N GLY A 52 17.12 -7.49 16.68
CA GLY A 52 16.44 -6.29 16.21
C GLY A 52 17.39 -5.36 15.46
N ASP A 53 18.55 -5.06 16.06
CA ASP A 53 19.58 -4.21 15.44
C ASP A 53 20.09 -4.81 14.11
N ALA A 54 20.24 -6.14 14.05
CA ALA A 54 20.60 -6.83 12.82
C ALA A 54 19.51 -6.67 11.74
N ALA A 55 18.24 -6.85 12.09
CA ALA A 55 17.12 -6.67 11.18
C ALA A 55 17.05 -5.23 10.65
N ASP A 56 17.23 -4.22 11.51
CA ASP A 56 17.25 -2.82 11.11
C ASP A 56 18.38 -2.51 10.13
N ALA A 57 19.58 -3.03 10.38
CA ALA A 57 20.71 -2.88 9.46
C ALA A 57 20.44 -3.52 8.09
N ILE A 58 19.86 -4.73 8.05
CA ILE A 58 19.49 -5.40 6.79
C ILE A 58 18.35 -4.64 6.07
N ALA A 59 17.37 -4.10 6.80
CA ALA A 59 16.31 -3.29 6.23
C ALA A 59 16.86 -2.01 5.58
N LEU A 60 17.85 -1.36 6.20
CA LEU A 60 18.56 -0.23 5.60
C LEU A 60 19.32 -0.65 4.35
N ALA A 61 20.00 -1.80 4.36
CA ALA A 61 20.68 -2.32 3.17
C ALA A 61 19.72 -2.55 2.00
N LEU A 62 18.54 -3.14 2.26
CA LEU A 62 17.48 -3.36 1.26
C LEU A 62 16.97 -2.06 0.66
N LYS A 63 16.87 -0.99 1.45
CA LYS A 63 16.46 0.34 0.97
C LYS A 63 17.41 0.89 -0.11
N PHE A 64 18.69 0.57 -0.02
CA PHE A 64 19.69 1.03 -0.97
C PHE A 64 19.89 0.09 -2.17
N ASN A 65 19.62 -1.21 -2.01
CA ASN A 65 19.77 -2.21 -3.08
C ASN A 65 18.68 -3.30 -3.05
N THR A 66 17.53 -3.01 -3.67
CA THR A 66 16.39 -3.94 -3.77
C THR A 66 16.60 -5.07 -4.78
N GLN A 67 17.72 -5.12 -5.49
CA GLN A 67 18.03 -6.14 -6.51
C GLN A 67 18.98 -7.22 -5.98
N ASN A 68 19.49 -7.10 -4.75
CA ASN A 68 20.35 -8.11 -4.15
C ASN A 68 19.51 -9.22 -3.48
N PRO A 69 19.45 -10.45 -4.03
CA PRO A 69 18.69 -11.56 -3.46
C PRO A 69 19.16 -11.97 -2.05
N GLU A 70 20.45 -11.82 -1.76
CA GLU A 70 21.07 -12.22 -0.49
C GLU A 70 20.48 -11.44 0.69
N LEU A 71 20.19 -10.15 0.51
CA LEU A 71 19.55 -9.31 1.53
C LEU A 71 18.17 -9.82 1.92
N TYR A 72 17.38 -10.27 0.93
CA TYR A 72 16.07 -10.86 1.18
C TYR A 72 16.18 -12.21 1.88
N ALA A 73 17.18 -13.03 1.52
CA ALA A 73 17.42 -14.32 2.16
C ALA A 73 17.84 -14.15 3.63
N VAL A 74 18.74 -13.22 3.93
CA VAL A 74 19.19 -12.91 5.30
C VAL A 74 18.07 -12.33 6.14
N MET A 75 17.26 -11.42 5.59
CA MET A 75 16.06 -10.93 6.28
C MET A 75 15.07 -12.07 6.57
N GLY A 76 14.85 -12.96 5.61
CA GLY A 76 14.04 -14.16 5.80
C GLY A 76 14.56 -15.06 6.91
N TYR A 77 15.88 -15.23 7.01
CA TYR A 77 16.52 -15.98 8.09
C TYR A 77 16.35 -15.32 9.46
N LEU A 78 16.54 -13.99 9.56
CA LEU A 78 16.29 -13.25 10.80
C LEU A 78 14.84 -13.40 11.28
N LEU A 79 13.87 -13.36 10.36
CA LEU A 79 12.46 -13.56 10.66
C LEU A 79 12.16 -14.98 11.14
N ILE A 80 12.84 -15.99 10.61
CA ILE A 80 12.78 -17.37 11.12
C ILE A 80 13.29 -17.45 12.57
N LEU A 81 14.37 -16.74 12.90
CA LEU A 81 14.94 -16.75 14.26
C LEU A 81 14.01 -16.13 15.31
N VAL A 82 13.15 -15.20 14.89
CA VAL A 82 12.11 -14.60 15.76
C VAL A 82 10.74 -15.26 15.59
N GLU A 83 10.69 -16.42 14.94
CA GLU A 83 9.48 -17.23 14.70
C GLU A 83 8.35 -16.52 13.90
N ASP A 84 8.67 -15.44 13.17
CA ASP A 84 7.75 -14.80 12.22
C ASP A 84 7.85 -15.48 10.85
N PHE A 85 7.34 -16.71 10.78
CA PHE A 85 7.40 -17.53 9.57
C PHE A 85 6.61 -16.92 8.40
N TYR A 86 5.56 -16.14 8.67
CA TYR A 86 4.74 -15.52 7.63
C TYR A 86 5.54 -14.48 6.85
N GLN A 87 6.17 -13.55 7.55
CA GLN A 87 7.04 -12.56 6.90
C GLN A 87 8.26 -13.23 6.27
N ALA A 88 8.87 -14.21 6.94
CA ALA A 88 10.02 -14.94 6.42
C ALA A 88 9.75 -15.51 5.03
N LEU A 89 8.60 -16.17 4.85
CA LEU A 89 8.18 -16.74 3.55
C LEU A 89 8.06 -15.66 2.47
N ARG A 90 7.59 -14.46 2.82
CA ARG A 90 7.48 -13.34 1.86
C ARG A 90 8.85 -12.90 1.36
N PHE A 91 9.79 -12.67 2.27
CA PHE A 91 11.17 -12.27 1.92
C PHE A 91 11.90 -13.38 1.15
N LEU A 92 11.77 -14.63 1.56
CA LEU A 92 12.42 -15.77 0.88
C LEU A 92 11.90 -15.99 -0.54
N ARG A 93 10.60 -15.78 -0.79
CA ARG A 93 10.05 -15.80 -2.16
C ARG A 93 10.58 -14.64 -3.01
N ALA A 94 10.76 -13.46 -2.42
CA ALA A 94 11.37 -12.33 -3.12
C ALA A 94 12.84 -12.63 -3.49
N ALA A 95 13.60 -13.25 -2.58
CA ALA A 95 14.97 -13.71 -2.86
C ALA A 95 15.00 -14.68 -4.06
N LEU A 96 14.16 -15.73 -4.05
CA LEU A 96 14.10 -16.74 -5.12
C LEU A 96 13.54 -16.19 -6.44
N LYS A 97 12.75 -15.12 -6.41
CA LYS A 97 12.32 -14.43 -7.65
C LYS A 97 13.50 -13.75 -8.34
N LEU A 98 14.44 -13.21 -7.58
CA LEU A 98 15.66 -12.57 -8.07
C LEU A 98 16.75 -13.58 -8.44
N ALA A 99 16.90 -14.65 -7.64
CA ALA A 99 17.84 -15.75 -7.87
C ALA A 99 17.15 -17.12 -7.68
N PRO A 100 16.54 -17.67 -8.76
CA PRO A 100 15.77 -18.93 -8.68
C PRO A 100 16.57 -20.15 -8.24
N ASP A 101 17.89 -20.14 -8.51
CA ASP A 101 18.79 -21.27 -8.23
C ASP A 101 19.51 -21.13 -6.86
N ASP A 102 19.09 -20.20 -6.00
CA ASP A 102 19.67 -20.02 -4.67
C ASP A 102 19.27 -21.16 -3.71
N GLN A 103 20.20 -22.10 -3.53
CA GLN A 103 20.01 -23.28 -2.68
C GLN A 103 19.77 -22.93 -1.20
N GLN A 104 20.37 -21.84 -0.69
CA GLN A 104 20.20 -21.44 0.70
C GLN A 104 18.80 -20.87 0.93
N ALA A 105 18.36 -19.95 0.07
CA ALA A 105 17.01 -19.38 0.13
C ALA A 105 15.93 -20.47 -0.03
N GLN A 106 16.16 -21.46 -0.90
CA GLN A 106 15.25 -22.60 -1.08
C GLN A 106 15.16 -23.47 0.18
N SER A 107 16.30 -23.73 0.84
CA SER A 107 16.36 -24.50 2.09
C SER A 107 15.64 -23.79 3.24
N LEU A 108 15.86 -22.48 3.37
CA LEU A 108 15.18 -21.64 4.37
C LEU A 108 13.67 -21.58 4.11
N LEU A 109 13.25 -21.46 2.84
CA LEU A 109 11.84 -21.44 2.47
C LEU A 109 11.15 -22.75 2.89
N HIS A 110 11.77 -23.89 2.57
CA HIS A 110 11.24 -25.20 2.97
C HIS A 110 11.16 -25.33 4.49
N TYR A 111 12.17 -24.87 5.22
CA TYR A 111 12.17 -24.88 6.68
C TYR A 111 11.00 -24.04 7.25
N ALA A 112 10.86 -22.80 6.80
CA ALA A 112 9.77 -21.91 7.25
C ALA A 112 8.38 -22.48 6.90
N GLN A 113 8.22 -23.10 5.73
CA GLN A 113 6.97 -23.78 5.35
C GLN A 113 6.65 -24.95 6.28
N ALA A 114 7.64 -25.78 6.61
CA ALA A 114 7.45 -26.92 7.49
C ALA A 114 7.07 -26.48 8.92
N GLN A 115 7.69 -25.42 9.45
CA GLN A 115 7.35 -24.86 10.76
C GLN A 115 5.95 -24.24 10.77
N MET A 116 5.58 -23.51 9.72
CA MET A 116 4.24 -22.92 9.59
C MET A 116 3.13 -23.99 9.54
N MET A 117 3.41 -25.19 9.03
CA MET A 117 2.45 -26.32 9.07
C MET A 117 2.30 -26.93 10.46
N GLN A 118 3.33 -26.84 11.30
CA GLN A 118 3.30 -27.32 12.68
C GLN A 118 2.67 -26.30 13.62
N MET A 119 2.72 -25.02 13.26
CA MET A 119 1.98 -23.99 13.98
C MET A 119 0.48 -24.24 13.87
N PRO A 120 -0.27 -24.05 14.97
CA PRO A 120 -1.73 -24.05 14.89
C PRO A 120 -2.13 -22.98 13.88
N LYS A 121 -2.85 -23.40 12.82
CA LYS A 121 -3.31 -22.48 11.77
C LYS A 121 -3.93 -21.23 12.44
N PRO A 122 -3.58 -20.00 12.03
CA PRO A 122 -4.15 -18.76 12.59
C PRO A 122 -5.68 -18.61 12.45
N GLY A 123 -6.39 -19.63 11.96
CA GLY A 123 -7.86 -19.71 11.94
C GLY A 123 -8.44 -20.95 12.64
N SER A 124 -7.62 -21.70 13.39
CA SER A 124 -8.07 -22.74 14.34
C SER A 124 -7.84 -22.35 15.80
N VAL A 125 -7.47 -21.08 16.04
CA VAL A 125 -8.04 -20.40 17.20
C VAL A 125 -9.54 -20.45 16.93
N VAL A 126 -10.26 -21.24 17.74
CA VAL A 126 -11.71 -21.15 17.89
C VAL A 126 -12.05 -19.68 17.67
N GLN A 127 -12.79 -19.33 16.60
CA GLN A 127 -13.36 -17.99 16.48
C GLN A 127 -13.92 -17.72 17.88
N PRO A 128 -13.33 -16.82 18.68
CA PRO A 128 -13.73 -16.70 20.08
C PRO A 128 -15.22 -16.47 20.03
N GLU A 129 -15.99 -17.46 20.50
CA GLU A 129 -17.40 -17.70 20.13
C GLU A 129 -18.12 -16.38 19.97
N ALA A 130 -18.20 -15.88 18.72
CA ALA A 130 -18.53 -14.52 18.37
C ALA A 130 -18.51 -13.59 19.60
N ASN A 131 -17.33 -13.33 20.17
CA ASN A 131 -17.12 -12.68 21.48
C ASN A 131 -18.28 -11.72 21.72
N ASN A 132 -19.28 -12.19 22.45
CA ASN A 132 -20.42 -11.34 22.76
C ASN A 132 -19.77 -10.15 23.44
N PRO A 133 -19.90 -8.92 22.92
CA PRO A 133 -19.39 -7.75 23.61
C PRO A 133 -19.89 -7.93 25.03
N VAL A 134 -18.96 -8.03 25.99
CA VAL A 134 -19.31 -8.27 27.38
C VAL A 134 -20.12 -7.04 27.77
N LEU A 135 -21.45 -7.15 27.60
CA LEU A 135 -22.41 -6.12 27.90
C LEU A 135 -22.50 -6.16 29.41
N PHE A 136 -21.58 -5.46 30.06
CA PHE A 136 -21.54 -5.24 31.50
C PHE A 136 -22.86 -4.58 31.90
N SER A 137 -23.87 -5.40 32.19
CA SER A 137 -25.24 -4.94 32.38
C SER A 137 -25.53 -4.55 33.83
N ASN A 138 -24.56 -4.69 34.75
CA ASN A 138 -24.69 -4.26 36.13
C ASN A 138 -23.39 -3.60 36.61
N THR A 139 -23.44 -2.28 36.80
CA THR A 139 -22.32 -1.44 37.26
C THR A 139 -22.09 -1.45 38.76
N GLN A 140 -22.86 -2.22 39.53
CA GLN A 140 -22.85 -2.11 41.00
C GLN A 140 -21.72 -2.88 41.71
N ASP A 141 -21.02 -3.79 41.03
CA ASP A 141 -19.86 -4.53 41.58
C ASP A 141 -18.82 -4.79 40.46
N LEU A 142 -18.31 -3.74 39.83
CA LEU A 142 -17.23 -3.87 38.85
C LEU A 142 -15.88 -3.97 39.58
N ASP A 143 -15.20 -5.09 39.40
CA ASP A 143 -13.78 -5.22 39.76
C ASP A 143 -12.94 -4.55 38.66
N TYR A 144 -12.42 -3.36 38.96
CA TYR A 144 -11.68 -2.53 38.00
C TYR A 144 -10.32 -3.13 37.64
N ASP A 145 -9.70 -3.91 38.54
CA ASP A 145 -8.42 -4.57 38.28
C ASP A 145 -8.62 -5.71 37.27
N ASP A 146 -9.65 -6.54 37.49
CA ASP A 146 -10.04 -7.60 36.54
C ASP A 146 -10.42 -7.02 35.16
N LEU A 147 -11.11 -5.87 35.14
CA LEU A 147 -11.47 -5.19 33.89
C LEU A 147 -10.23 -4.64 33.17
N TYR A 148 -9.27 -4.07 33.90
CA TYR A 148 -8.00 -3.60 33.34
C TYR A 148 -7.27 -4.74 32.63
N ASP A 149 -7.07 -5.87 33.29
CA ASP A 149 -6.38 -7.04 32.75
C ASP A 149 -7.08 -7.59 31.49
N GLN A 150 -8.42 -7.59 31.48
CA GLN A 150 -9.20 -8.00 30.32
C GLN A 150 -9.00 -7.05 29.13
N VAL A 151 -9.05 -5.74 29.37
CA VAL A 151 -8.83 -4.72 28.32
C VAL A 151 -7.42 -4.83 27.77
N GLU A 152 -6.41 -4.97 28.64
CA GLU A 152 -5.02 -5.15 28.22
C GLU A 152 -4.86 -6.38 27.31
N LYS A 153 -5.40 -7.52 27.74
CA LYS A 153 -5.33 -8.76 26.94
C LYS A 153 -6.02 -8.64 25.59
N VAL A 154 -7.15 -7.94 25.53
CA VAL A 154 -7.85 -7.65 24.27
C VAL A 154 -6.97 -6.80 23.36
N ILE A 155 -6.38 -5.72 23.88
CA ILE A 155 -5.47 -4.84 23.11
C ILE A 155 -4.30 -5.65 22.55
N GLN A 156 -3.61 -6.41 23.41
CA GLN A 156 -2.46 -7.22 23.00
C GLN A 156 -2.83 -8.22 21.90
N THR A 157 -3.98 -8.89 22.04
CA THR A 157 -4.47 -9.87 21.06
C THR A 157 -4.79 -9.20 19.72
N GLN A 158 -5.51 -8.06 19.74
CA GLN A 158 -5.90 -7.35 18.52
C GLN A 158 -4.69 -6.72 17.81
N VAL A 159 -3.76 -6.13 18.55
CA VAL A 159 -2.52 -5.58 18.00
C VAL A 159 -1.69 -6.69 17.35
N LEU A 160 -1.55 -7.84 18.01
CA LEU A 160 -0.83 -8.98 17.45
C LEU A 160 -1.47 -9.48 16.15
N GLN A 161 -2.80 -9.62 16.11
CA GLN A 161 -3.54 -10.00 14.89
C GLN A 161 -3.31 -9.00 13.76
N LEU A 162 -3.41 -7.71 14.04
CA LEU A 162 -3.19 -6.64 13.06
C LEU A 162 -1.77 -6.58 12.52
N MET A 163 -0.78 -6.95 13.34
CA MET A 163 0.62 -7.02 12.91
C MET A 163 0.89 -8.22 12.00
N GLN A 164 0.19 -9.33 12.20
CA GLN A 164 0.28 -10.52 11.35
C GLN A 164 -0.43 -10.32 10.00
N ASP A 165 -1.50 -9.53 9.98
CA ASP A 165 -2.22 -9.23 8.75
C ASP A 165 -1.34 -8.43 7.78
N ALA A 166 -1.27 -8.91 6.54
CA ALA A 166 -0.60 -8.17 5.48
C ALA A 166 -1.30 -6.83 5.27
N LEU A 167 -0.49 -5.78 5.22
CA LEU A 167 -0.88 -4.44 4.81
C LEU A 167 -1.56 -4.56 3.41
N PRO A 168 -2.84 -4.18 3.20
CA PRO A 168 -3.47 -4.07 1.87
C PRO A 168 -2.82 -3.02 0.92
N TYR A 169 -1.67 -2.45 1.27
CA TYR A 169 -1.25 -1.09 0.87
C TYR A 169 -0.52 -0.99 -0.45
N ASP A 170 -0.33 -2.10 -1.16
CA ASP A 170 0.60 -2.00 -2.28
C ASP A 170 0.00 -1.21 -3.43
N LYS A 171 -1.34 -1.24 -3.65
CA LYS A 171 -1.99 -0.52 -4.75
C LYS A 171 -3.47 -0.23 -4.45
N PRO A 172 -3.91 1.04 -4.38
CA PRO A 172 -5.32 1.36 -4.58
C PRO A 172 -5.80 0.69 -5.87
N THR A 173 -7.04 0.21 -5.87
CA THR A 173 -7.58 -0.55 -6.99
C THR A 173 -8.99 -0.08 -7.30
N LYS A 174 -9.35 -0.17 -8.58
CA LYS A 174 -10.72 0.03 -9.05
C LYS A 174 -11.61 -1.20 -8.84
N ASP A 175 -11.06 -2.33 -8.40
CA ASP A 175 -11.82 -3.54 -8.13
C ASP A 175 -12.86 -3.33 -7.02
N ARG A 176 -14.15 -3.43 -7.37
CA ARG A 176 -15.27 -3.26 -6.45
C ARG A 176 -15.29 -4.32 -5.35
N ALA A 177 -14.89 -5.56 -5.64
CA ALA A 177 -14.89 -6.63 -4.65
C ALA A 177 -13.84 -6.37 -3.56
N PHE A 178 -12.65 -5.92 -3.96
CA PHE A 178 -11.61 -5.48 -3.02
C PHE A 178 -12.09 -4.30 -2.17
N TYR A 179 -12.68 -3.27 -2.79
CA TYR A 179 -13.22 -2.11 -2.08
C TYR A 179 -14.21 -2.51 -0.98
N LEU A 180 -15.18 -3.36 -1.29
CA LEU A 180 -16.19 -3.80 -0.32
C LEU A 180 -15.57 -4.56 0.86
N LYS A 181 -14.56 -5.40 0.58
CA LYS A 181 -13.83 -6.10 1.63
C LYS A 181 -13.03 -5.12 2.51
N LEU A 182 -12.41 -4.12 1.91
CA LEU A 182 -11.65 -3.09 2.61
C LEU A 182 -12.57 -2.25 3.50
N GLU A 183 -13.71 -1.82 2.98
CA GLU A 183 -14.76 -1.08 3.70
C GLU A 183 -15.27 -1.87 4.92
N GLN A 184 -15.62 -3.15 4.73
CA GLN A 184 -16.01 -4.04 5.83
C GLN A 184 -14.91 -4.17 6.89
N THR A 185 -13.65 -4.26 6.46
CA THR A 185 -12.50 -4.34 7.37
C THR A 185 -12.36 -3.06 8.18
N VAL A 186 -12.45 -1.88 7.54
CA VAL A 186 -12.44 -0.57 8.22
C VAL A 186 -13.56 -0.50 9.25
N MET A 187 -14.80 -0.78 8.86
CA MET A 187 -15.95 -0.74 9.77
C MET A 187 -15.78 -1.67 10.99
N SER A 188 -15.27 -2.89 10.76
CA SER A 188 -15.00 -3.84 11.84
C SER A 188 -13.93 -3.31 12.81
N LEU A 189 -12.83 -2.77 12.27
CA LEU A 189 -11.73 -2.24 13.07
C LEU A 189 -12.14 -0.97 13.83
N GLU A 190 -12.94 -0.09 13.24
CA GLU A 190 -13.50 1.08 13.92
C GLU A 190 -14.37 0.68 15.11
N ASN A 191 -15.26 -0.31 14.91
CA ASN A 191 -16.12 -0.79 15.99
C ASN A 191 -15.30 -1.39 17.13
N GLN A 192 -14.30 -2.23 16.82
CA GLN A 192 -13.40 -2.79 17.84
C GLN A 192 -12.59 -1.70 18.56
N TYR A 193 -12.04 -0.74 17.82
CA TYR A 193 -11.29 0.37 18.39
C TYR A 193 -12.17 1.22 19.34
N GLN A 194 -13.41 1.51 18.94
CA GLN A 194 -14.36 2.25 19.76
C GLN A 194 -14.72 1.49 21.03
N GLN A 195 -15.03 0.19 20.92
CA GLN A 195 -15.34 -0.65 22.08
C GLN A 195 -14.18 -0.70 23.10
N ILE A 196 -12.95 -0.85 22.62
CA ILE A 196 -11.76 -0.84 23.49
C ILE A 196 -11.61 0.54 24.14
N THR A 197 -11.81 1.63 23.38
CA THR A 197 -11.72 3.00 23.90
C THR A 197 -12.77 3.26 24.97
N ASP A 198 -14.01 2.79 24.77
CA ASP A 198 -15.09 2.89 25.74
C ASP A 198 -14.76 2.11 27.02
N ASN A 199 -14.19 0.90 26.90
CA ASN A 199 -13.76 0.11 28.06
C ASN A 199 -12.58 0.77 28.81
N ILE A 200 -11.61 1.31 28.08
CA ILE A 200 -10.52 2.10 28.68
C ILE A 200 -11.12 3.27 29.46
N GLN A 201 -12.11 3.98 28.92
CA GLN A 201 -12.76 5.10 29.59
C GLN A 201 -13.49 4.69 30.88
N ILE A 202 -14.04 3.47 30.95
CA ILE A 202 -14.63 2.92 32.18
C ILE A 202 -13.53 2.68 33.22
N VAL A 203 -12.43 2.04 32.82
CA VAL A 203 -11.29 1.75 33.72
C VAL A 203 -10.62 3.04 34.22
N ASP A 204 -10.54 4.07 33.37
CA ASP A 204 -9.94 5.39 33.65
C ASP A 204 -10.66 6.17 34.76
N GLN A 205 -11.83 5.70 35.23
CA GLN A 205 -12.54 6.29 36.36
C GLN A 205 -11.83 6.03 37.69
N GLU A 206 -11.15 4.89 37.83
CA GLU A 206 -10.53 4.43 39.08
C GLU A 206 -9.02 4.14 38.94
N ILE A 207 -8.57 3.75 37.74
CA ILE A 207 -7.18 3.31 37.48
C ILE A 207 -6.56 4.19 36.38
N GLU A 208 -5.27 4.55 36.51
CA GLU A 208 -4.56 5.28 35.45
C GLU A 208 -4.37 4.40 34.20
N THR A 209 -4.91 4.82 33.06
CA THR A 209 -4.90 4.01 31.81
C THR A 209 -3.89 4.48 30.75
N SER A 210 -2.86 5.24 31.13
CA SER A 210 -1.88 5.78 30.19
C SER A 210 -1.15 4.70 29.39
N ASP A 211 -0.85 3.55 30.02
CA ASP A 211 -0.23 2.39 29.37
C ASP A 211 -1.17 1.71 28.36
N LEU A 212 -2.44 1.47 28.70
CA LEU A 212 -3.44 0.91 27.77
C LEU A 212 -3.61 1.79 26.52
N LYS A 213 -3.71 3.11 26.72
CA LYS A 213 -3.79 4.09 25.62
C LYS A 213 -2.54 4.04 24.73
N ASN A 214 -1.35 3.86 25.32
CA ASN A 214 -0.12 3.70 24.56
C ASN A 214 -0.07 2.38 23.77
N GLN A 215 -0.51 1.28 24.38
CA GLN A 215 -0.61 -0.03 23.73
C GLN A 215 -1.62 -0.04 22.56
N LEU A 216 -2.63 0.84 22.57
CA LEU A 216 -3.63 0.95 21.51
C LEU A 216 -3.15 1.72 20.27
N LYS A 217 -2.09 2.54 20.36
CA LYS A 217 -1.57 3.36 19.25
C LYS A 217 -1.26 2.60 17.95
N PRO A 218 -0.71 1.37 17.97
CA PRO A 218 -0.50 0.59 16.76
C PRO A 218 -1.80 0.29 16.00
N MET A 219 -2.88 -0.01 16.73
CA MET A 219 -4.20 -0.24 16.14
C MET A 219 -4.77 1.06 15.53
N GLU A 220 -4.65 2.19 16.22
CA GLU A 220 -5.05 3.51 15.70
C GLU A 220 -4.30 3.84 14.40
N SER A 221 -2.98 3.68 14.42
CA SER A 221 -2.12 3.90 13.25
C SER A 221 -2.55 3.03 12.07
N ARG A 222 -2.81 1.75 12.35
CA ARG A 222 -3.25 0.79 11.34
C ARG A 222 -4.62 1.17 10.77
N LEU A 223 -5.58 1.50 11.61
CA LEU A 223 -6.90 1.96 11.19
C LEU A 223 -6.82 3.21 10.32
N LYS A 224 -6.00 4.19 10.70
CA LYS A 224 -5.77 5.40 9.90
C LYS A 224 -5.26 5.07 8.52
N GLN A 225 -4.27 4.18 8.44
CA GLN A 225 -3.75 3.72 7.17
C GLN A 225 -4.90 3.08 6.34
N TYR A 226 -5.78 2.25 6.95
CA TYR A 226 -6.81 1.51 6.20
C TYR A 226 -7.81 2.49 5.59
N LYS A 227 -8.18 3.53 6.34
CA LYS A 227 -9.01 4.63 5.88
C LYS A 227 -8.36 5.40 4.73
N THR A 228 -7.08 5.71 4.81
CA THR A 228 -6.34 6.38 3.72
C THR A 228 -6.34 5.53 2.45
N CYS A 229 -6.17 4.22 2.56
CA CYS A 229 -6.26 3.30 1.43
C CYS A 229 -7.68 3.23 0.85
N LEU A 230 -8.70 3.21 1.71
CA LEU A 230 -10.12 3.22 1.29
C LEU A 230 -10.44 4.49 0.49
N GLN A 231 -10.07 5.67 1.02
CA GLN A 231 -10.23 6.96 0.34
C GLN A 231 -9.53 7.00 -1.02
N ALA A 232 -8.32 6.42 -1.11
CA ALA A 232 -7.62 6.32 -2.38
C ALA A 232 -8.38 5.42 -3.37
N CYS A 233 -8.97 4.31 -2.91
CA CYS A 233 -9.79 3.44 -3.78
C CYS A 233 -11.07 4.14 -4.25
N GLU A 234 -11.71 4.95 -3.40
CA GLU A 234 -12.87 5.78 -3.79
C GLU A 234 -12.49 6.77 -4.90
N ALA A 235 -11.37 7.49 -4.71
CA ALA A 235 -10.86 8.42 -5.72
C ALA A 235 -10.53 7.72 -7.05
N PHE A 236 -9.98 6.50 -7.00
CA PHE A 236 -9.73 5.68 -8.19
C PHE A 236 -11.03 5.29 -8.91
N GLN A 237 -12.07 4.86 -8.19
CA GLN A 237 -13.36 4.50 -8.78
C GLN A 237 -14.07 5.72 -9.39
N GLU A 238 -13.98 6.88 -8.72
CA GLU A 238 -14.54 8.13 -9.21
C GLU A 238 -13.84 8.56 -10.51
N LEU A 239 -12.50 8.56 -10.54
CA LEU A 239 -11.74 8.89 -11.74
C LEU A 239 -11.98 7.91 -12.88
N ASP A 240 -12.01 6.60 -12.62
CA ASP A 240 -12.34 5.60 -13.65
C ASP A 240 -13.73 5.88 -14.23
N THR A 241 -14.71 6.23 -13.40
CA THR A 241 -16.06 6.60 -13.85
C THR A 241 -16.04 7.86 -14.71
N GLN A 242 -15.34 8.91 -14.28
CA GLN A 242 -15.26 10.19 -15.02
C GLN A 242 -14.55 10.04 -16.37
N ILE A 243 -13.42 9.32 -16.41
CA ILE A 243 -12.69 9.02 -17.64
C ILE A 243 -13.59 8.25 -18.62
N ASN A 244 -14.32 7.25 -18.14
CA ASN A 244 -15.24 6.46 -18.99
C ASN A 244 -16.46 7.27 -19.48
N VAL A 245 -16.94 8.25 -18.71
CA VAL A 245 -18.00 9.17 -19.17
C VAL A 245 -17.46 10.09 -20.25
N LEU A 246 -16.30 10.69 -20.02
CA LEU A 246 -15.63 11.55 -20.99
C LEU A 246 -15.32 10.80 -22.30
N GLU A 247 -14.85 9.56 -22.21
CA GLU A 247 -14.61 8.72 -23.39
C GLU A 247 -15.88 8.56 -24.24
N LYS A 248 -17.02 8.27 -23.61
CA LYS A 248 -18.30 8.11 -24.31
C LYS A 248 -18.72 9.41 -24.99
N GLU A 249 -18.62 10.54 -24.29
CA GLU A 249 -18.95 11.86 -24.85
C GLU A 249 -18.09 12.17 -26.09
N VAL A 250 -16.78 11.94 -26.00
CA VAL A 250 -15.85 12.13 -27.12
C VAL A 250 -16.17 11.21 -28.31
N LEU A 251 -16.52 9.95 -28.05
CA LEU A 251 -16.90 9.00 -29.09
C LEU A 251 -18.23 9.38 -29.77
N GLU A 252 -19.22 9.85 -29.00
CA GLU A 252 -20.50 10.33 -29.52
C GLU A 252 -20.32 11.57 -30.41
N LEU A 253 -19.51 12.55 -29.99
CA LEU A 253 -19.19 13.72 -30.81
C LEU A 253 -18.44 13.32 -32.10
N ASN A 254 -17.51 12.39 -32.00
CA ASN A 254 -16.79 11.84 -33.17
C ASN A 254 -17.76 11.18 -34.16
N GLN A 255 -18.82 10.54 -33.66
CA GLN A 255 -19.86 9.97 -34.51
C GLN A 255 -20.74 11.05 -35.15
N GLN A 256 -21.08 12.12 -34.43
CA GLN A 256 -21.85 13.25 -34.96
C GLN A 256 -21.09 13.98 -36.09
N LEU A 257 -19.78 14.19 -35.96
CA LEU A 257 -18.94 14.81 -37.00
C LEU A 257 -18.90 14.03 -38.32
N LYS A 258 -19.19 12.72 -38.30
CA LYS A 258 -19.26 11.91 -39.53
C LYS A 258 -20.54 12.16 -40.34
N THR A 259 -21.52 12.86 -39.77
CA THR A 259 -22.74 13.24 -40.49
C THR A 259 -22.61 14.64 -41.08
N GLU A 260 -23.43 14.98 -42.09
CA GLU A 260 -23.46 16.36 -42.60
C GLU A 260 -24.02 17.30 -41.52
N LEU A 261 -23.16 18.18 -41.01
CA LEU A 261 -23.50 19.12 -39.94
C LEU A 261 -23.72 20.52 -40.47
N SER A 262 -24.75 21.18 -39.93
CA SER A 262 -24.99 22.60 -40.11
C SER A 262 -23.98 23.46 -39.33
N GLN A 263 -23.80 24.71 -39.74
CA GLN A 263 -22.93 25.68 -39.04
C GLN A 263 -23.29 25.85 -37.56
N PHE A 264 -24.58 25.79 -37.21
CA PHE A 264 -25.03 25.85 -35.83
C PHE A 264 -24.55 24.65 -35.00
N GLN A 265 -24.60 23.44 -35.59
CA GLN A 265 -24.11 22.23 -34.91
C GLN A 265 -22.59 22.25 -34.75
N LEU A 266 -21.84 22.78 -35.72
CA LEU A 266 -20.39 22.96 -35.57
C LEU A 266 -20.03 23.90 -34.43
N SER A 267 -20.77 25.00 -34.24
CA SER A 267 -20.56 25.88 -33.09
C SER A 267 -20.87 25.21 -31.75
N ALA A 268 -21.87 24.32 -31.71
CA ALA A 268 -22.17 23.55 -30.51
C ALA A 268 -21.06 22.53 -30.18
N ILE A 269 -20.47 21.90 -31.20
CA ILE A 269 -19.33 20.98 -31.03
C ILE A 269 -18.09 21.72 -30.54
N ASP A 270 -17.81 22.92 -31.06
CA ASP A 270 -16.70 23.76 -30.59
C ASP A 270 -16.79 24.07 -29.09
N SER A 271 -17.98 24.46 -28.64
CA SER A 271 -18.23 24.72 -27.22
C SER A 271 -18.14 23.45 -26.37
N ALA A 272 -18.54 22.29 -26.91
CA ALA A 272 -18.38 21.01 -26.23
C ALA A 272 -16.90 20.57 -26.15
N LEU A 273 -16.10 20.85 -27.19
CA LEU A 273 -14.66 20.60 -27.20
C LEU A 273 -13.95 21.41 -26.11
N GLU A 274 -14.28 22.69 -25.96
CA GLU A 274 -13.74 23.53 -24.88
C GLU A 274 -14.03 22.93 -23.50
N ALA A 275 -15.27 22.50 -23.25
CA ALA A 275 -15.64 21.85 -21.99
C ALA A 275 -14.94 20.50 -21.75
N ILE A 276 -14.71 19.73 -22.82
CA ILE A 276 -13.92 18.48 -22.76
C ILE A 276 -12.48 18.76 -22.38
N MET A 277 -11.87 19.81 -22.93
CA MET A 277 -10.49 20.20 -22.61
C MET A 277 -10.35 20.62 -21.14
N ASP A 278 -11.28 21.43 -20.62
CA ASP A 278 -11.32 21.81 -19.20
C ASP A 278 -11.45 20.57 -18.28
N THR A 279 -12.25 19.59 -18.71
CA THR A 279 -12.41 18.32 -17.99
C THR A 279 -11.13 17.50 -18.02
N CYS A 280 -10.41 17.48 -19.15
CA CYS A 280 -9.11 16.79 -19.27
C CYS A 280 -8.06 17.36 -18.33
N ASP A 281 -7.97 18.69 -18.23
CA ASP A 281 -7.04 19.37 -17.31
C ASP A 281 -7.35 19.00 -15.86
N THR A 282 -8.63 19.01 -15.48
CA THR A 282 -9.08 18.61 -14.14
C THR A 282 -8.72 17.15 -13.84
N LEU A 283 -8.92 16.23 -14.80
CA LEU A 283 -8.57 14.82 -14.64
C LEU A 283 -7.05 14.61 -14.53
N ALA A 284 -6.26 15.31 -15.34
CA ALA A 284 -4.80 15.27 -15.29
C ALA A 284 -4.27 15.72 -13.92
N ASP A 285 -4.76 16.86 -13.41
CA ASP A 285 -4.38 17.38 -12.09
C ASP A 285 -4.70 16.39 -10.96
N ARG A 286 -5.84 15.70 -11.05
CA ARG A 286 -6.24 14.68 -10.07
C ARG A 286 -5.38 13.41 -10.14
N LEU A 287 -5.03 12.96 -11.35
CA LEU A 287 -4.11 11.83 -11.55
C LEU A 287 -2.72 12.15 -10.99
N ASP A 288 -2.17 13.31 -11.32
CA ASP A 288 -0.92 13.84 -10.76
C ASP A 288 -0.98 13.90 -9.22
N GLY A 289 -2.12 14.30 -8.67
CA GLY A 289 -2.36 14.35 -7.22
C GLY A 289 -2.21 12.98 -6.56
N LEU A 290 -2.76 11.92 -7.18
CA LEU A 290 -2.64 10.55 -6.68
C LEU A 290 -1.22 10.00 -6.85
N GLU A 291 -0.54 10.31 -7.95
CA GLU A 291 0.86 9.90 -8.16
C GLU A 291 1.79 10.55 -7.12
N LYS A 292 1.61 11.85 -6.83
CA LYS A 292 2.37 12.57 -5.79
C LYS A 292 2.17 11.99 -4.40
N GLN A 293 1.03 11.34 -4.14
CA GLN A 293 0.77 10.61 -2.89
C GLN A 293 1.45 9.23 -2.85
N GLY A 294 2.13 8.83 -3.92
CA GLY A 294 2.87 7.57 -4.03
C GLY A 294 2.04 6.41 -4.55
N TYR A 295 0.83 6.66 -5.06
CA TYR A 295 -0.03 5.62 -5.61
C TYR A 295 0.31 5.31 -7.06
N SER A 296 0.27 4.02 -7.41
CA SER A 296 0.43 3.57 -8.80
C SER A 296 -0.84 3.85 -9.60
N ILE A 297 -0.81 4.83 -10.49
CA ILE A 297 -1.95 5.23 -11.34
C ILE A 297 -1.97 4.60 -12.75
N ALA A 298 -1.01 3.73 -13.08
CA ALA A 298 -0.82 3.17 -14.42
C ALA A 298 -2.10 2.64 -15.11
N SER A 299 -3.01 2.01 -14.35
CA SER A 299 -4.27 1.50 -14.92
C SER A 299 -5.27 2.57 -15.32
N LEU A 300 -5.22 3.76 -14.69
CA LEU A 300 -6.05 4.91 -15.04
C LEU A 300 -5.39 5.70 -16.17
N GLU A 301 -4.07 5.87 -16.12
CA GLU A 301 -3.29 6.54 -17.18
C GLU A 301 -3.47 5.88 -18.54
N GLU A 302 -3.50 4.55 -18.58
CA GLU A 302 -3.71 3.81 -19.83
C GLU A 302 -5.06 4.17 -20.48
N ILE A 303 -6.14 4.26 -19.69
CA ILE A 303 -7.47 4.61 -20.19
C ILE A 303 -7.50 6.08 -20.57
N TYR A 304 -6.97 6.96 -19.72
CA TYR A 304 -6.91 8.39 -19.97
C TYR A 304 -6.14 8.71 -21.27
N ALA A 305 -5.01 8.03 -21.52
CA ALA A 305 -4.25 8.18 -22.76
C ALA A 305 -5.06 7.78 -24.02
N GLN A 306 -5.94 6.78 -23.91
CA GLN A 306 -6.86 6.42 -25.01
C GLN A 306 -7.87 7.54 -25.26
N VAL A 307 -8.44 8.13 -24.21
CA VAL A 307 -9.36 9.28 -24.33
C VAL A 307 -8.67 10.47 -25.00
N VAL A 308 -7.46 10.82 -24.58
CA VAL A 308 -6.67 11.90 -25.21
C VAL A 308 -6.49 11.63 -26.71
N SER A 309 -6.15 10.40 -27.11
CA SER A 309 -6.05 10.03 -28.52
C SER A 309 -7.39 10.15 -29.28
N HIS A 310 -8.52 9.88 -28.63
CA HIS A 310 -9.84 10.08 -29.24
C HIS A 310 -10.19 11.57 -29.40
N ILE A 311 -9.75 12.43 -28.47
CA ILE A 311 -9.92 13.88 -28.53
C ILE A 311 -9.08 14.48 -29.64
N GLU A 312 -7.83 14.04 -29.81
CA GLU A 312 -6.98 14.47 -30.93
C GLU A 312 -7.65 14.19 -32.29
N LYS A 313 -8.18 12.98 -32.48
CA LYS A 313 -8.94 12.62 -33.69
C LYS A 313 -10.22 13.42 -33.86
N LEU A 314 -10.88 13.78 -32.75
CA LEU A 314 -12.07 14.62 -32.75
C LEU A 314 -11.75 16.02 -33.25
N ASN A 315 -10.67 16.62 -32.75
CA ASN A 315 -10.18 17.93 -33.20
C ASN A 315 -9.81 17.94 -34.68
N GLU A 316 -9.05 16.94 -35.15
CA GLU A 316 -8.72 16.81 -36.57
C GLU A 316 -9.98 16.71 -37.44
N SER A 317 -10.96 15.92 -37.02
CA SER A 317 -12.23 15.75 -37.74
C SER A 317 -13.07 17.03 -37.74
N TYR A 318 -13.02 17.80 -36.65
CA TYR A 318 -13.72 19.06 -36.51
C TYR A 318 -13.13 20.12 -37.44
N ASP A 319 -11.79 20.25 -37.46
CA ASP A 319 -11.08 21.18 -38.33
C ASP A 319 -11.41 20.92 -39.81
N ASP A 320 -11.40 19.66 -40.24
CA ASP A 320 -11.79 19.24 -41.58
C ASP A 320 -13.25 19.59 -41.92
N ALA A 321 -14.18 19.38 -40.97
CA ALA A 321 -15.60 19.67 -41.16
C ALA A 321 -15.88 21.18 -41.20
N SER A 322 -15.15 21.97 -40.39
CA SER A 322 -15.26 23.42 -40.35
C SER A 322 -14.74 24.06 -41.64
N ALA A 323 -13.63 23.56 -42.19
CA ALA A 323 -13.05 24.02 -43.45
C ALA A 323 -14.00 23.77 -44.64
N LYS A 324 -14.68 22.62 -44.68
CA LYS A 324 -15.66 22.30 -45.73
C LYS A 324 -16.87 23.24 -45.73
N ASN A 325 -17.31 23.72 -44.57
CA ASN A 325 -18.47 24.62 -44.47
C ASN A 325 -18.13 26.08 -44.80
N GLN A 326 -16.85 26.45 -44.95
CA GLN A 326 -16.43 27.79 -45.38
C GLN A 326 -16.40 27.96 -46.91
N HIS A 327 -16.57 26.85 -47.65
CA HIS A 327 -16.49 26.80 -49.11
C HIS A 327 -17.85 26.55 -49.77
#